data_AF-A0A3B8NMV6-F1
#
_entry.id   AF-A0A3B8NMV6-F1
#
_cell.length_a   1.000
_cell.length_b   1.000
_cell.length_c   1.000
_cell.angle_alpha   90.00
_cell.angle_beta   90.00
_cell.angle_gamma   90.00
#
_symmetry.space_group_name_H-M   'P 1'
#
loop_
_entity.id
_entity.type
_entity.pdbx_description
1 polymer ?
#
loop_
_entity_poly.entity_id
_entity_poly.type
_entity_poly.pdbx_seq_one_letter_code
_entity_poly.pdbx_strand_id
1 'polypeptide(L)'
;MSAPSILTTTVGSYPVPQWLSALPSEQALIDATRVIFDTQRSSGIDLPTDGELYRFDVNHPDTNGMIEYFLKPMGGCDSDIG
;
A
#
# COMPACT_ATOMS: atom_id res chain seq x y z
N MET A 1 18.23 -10.30 -25.50
CA MET A 1 18.20 -8.82 -25.45
C MET A 1 18.98 -8.39 -24.22
N SER A 2 19.76 -7.31 -24.28
CA SER A 2 20.40 -6.75 -23.08
C SER A 2 19.33 -6.16 -22.18
N ALA A 3 19.49 -6.27 -20.86
CA ALA A 3 18.65 -5.52 -19.93
C ALA A 3 18.79 -4.01 -20.16
N PRO A 4 17.72 -3.22 -19.98
CA PRO A 4 17.79 -1.76 -20.10
C PRO A 4 18.71 -1.16 -19.03
N SER A 5 19.35 -0.04 -19.35
CA SER A 5 20.28 0.65 -18.43
C SER A 5 19.56 1.48 -17.36
N ILE A 6 18.30 1.83 -17.59
CA ILE A 6 17.43 2.56 -16.66
C ILE A 6 16.24 1.65 -16.36
N LEU A 7 16.00 1.40 -15.07
CA LEU A 7 14.87 0.61 -14.57
C LEU A 7 13.83 1.52 -13.92
N THR A 8 12.58 1.09 -13.97
CA THR A 8 11.41 1.79 -13.46
C THR A 8 10.85 1.10 -12.22
N THR A 9 10.40 1.91 -11.26
CA THR A 9 9.74 1.47 -10.02
C THR A 9 8.74 2.53 -9.60
N THR A 10 7.84 2.16 -8.70
CA THR A 10 6.98 3.12 -7.99
C THR A 10 7.53 3.38 -6.58
N VAL A 11 6.97 4.37 -5.88
CA VAL A 11 7.49 4.84 -4.58
C VAL A 11 6.93 4.10 -3.36
N GLY A 12 5.98 3.18 -3.55
CA GLY A 12 5.34 2.44 -2.45
C GLY A 12 3.83 2.45 -2.61
N SER A 13 3.16 3.36 -1.89
CA SER A 13 1.69 3.50 -1.84
C SER A 13 0.99 3.59 -3.20
N TYR A 14 -0.23 3.03 -3.25
CA TYR A 14 -1.12 3.06 -4.39
C TYR A 14 -2.53 3.55 -3.98
N PRO A 15 -3.34 4.09 -4.90
CA PRO A 15 -4.73 4.41 -4.61
C PRO A 15 -5.51 3.19 -4.10
N VAL A 16 -6.21 3.35 -2.97
CA VAL A 16 -7.02 2.30 -2.38
C VAL A 16 -8.24 2.01 -3.28
N PRO A 17 -8.44 0.77 -3.76
CA PRO A 17 -9.60 0.44 -4.56
C PRO A 17 -10.89 0.65 -3.76
N GLN A 18 -11.91 1.26 -4.39
CA GLN A 18 -13.17 1.60 -3.70
C GLN A 18 -13.84 0.40 -3.03
N TRP A 19 -13.73 -0.78 -3.63
CA TRP A 19 -14.29 -2.02 -3.09
C TRP A 19 -13.55 -2.52 -1.83
N LEU A 20 -12.25 -2.25 -1.71
CA LEU A 20 -11.49 -2.55 -0.49
C LEU A 20 -11.91 -1.63 0.65
N SER A 21 -12.09 -0.33 0.37
CA SER A 21 -12.61 0.63 1.36
C SER A 21 -14.05 0.33 1.78
N ALA A 22 -14.88 -0.19 0.87
CA ALA A 22 -16.29 -0.48 1.16
C ALA A 22 -16.48 -1.76 1.99
N LEU A 23 -15.70 -2.81 1.74
CA LEU A 23 -15.80 -4.12 2.39
C LEU A 23 -14.41 -4.69 2.70
N PRO A 24 -13.73 -4.16 3.75
CA PRO A 24 -12.39 -4.60 4.09
C PRO A 24 -12.40 -6.04 4.60
N SER A 25 -11.51 -6.86 4.04
CA SER A 25 -11.22 -8.23 4.50
C SER A 25 -9.80 -8.61 4.08
N GLU A 26 -9.21 -9.61 4.74
CA GLU A 26 -7.90 -10.13 4.35
C GLU A 26 -7.89 -10.61 2.89
N GLN A 27 -8.97 -11.27 2.45
CA GLN A 27 -9.13 -11.69 1.06
C GLN A 27 -9.16 -10.50 0.11
N ALA A 28 -9.95 -9.47 0.42
CA ALA A 28 -10.03 -8.24 -0.39
C ALA A 28 -8.66 -7.53 -0.47
N LEU A 29 -7.89 -7.52 0.61
CA LEU A 29 -6.54 -6.96 0.64
C LEU A 29 -5.60 -7.72 -0.30
N ILE A 30 -5.59 -9.06 -0.22
CA ILE A 30 -4.77 -9.90 -1.11
C ILE A 30 -5.15 -9.66 -2.58
N ASP A 31 -6.45 -9.59 -2.87
CA ASP A 31 -6.93 -9.36 -4.24
C ASP A 31 -6.55 -7.96 -4.75
N ALA A 32 -6.54 -6.96 -3.86
CA ALA A 32 -6.18 -5.60 -4.22
C ALA A 32 -4.67 -5.49 -4.53
N THR A 33 -3.84 -6.14 -3.73
CA THR A 33 -2.39 -6.26 -3.97
C THR A 33 -2.10 -6.96 -5.30
N ARG A 34 -2.88 -8.00 -5.65
CA ARG A 34 -2.75 -8.67 -6.97
C ARG A 34 -3.07 -7.72 -8.12
N VAL A 35 -4.14 -6.93 -8.02
CA VAL A 35 -4.50 -5.92 -9.03
C VAL A 35 -3.39 -4.89 -9.20
N ILE A 36 -2.77 -4.43 -8.12
CA ILE A 36 -1.66 -3.47 -8.14
C ILE A 36 -0.42 -4.06 -8.84
N PHE A 37 -0.06 -5.30 -8.52
CA PHE A 37 1.04 -5.98 -9.20
C PHE A 37 0.77 -6.18 -10.69
N ASP A 38 -0.43 -6.64 -11.05
CA ASP A 38 -0.80 -6.88 -12.44
C ASP A 38 -0.83 -5.58 -13.26
N THR A 39 -1.32 -4.49 -12.68
CA THR A 39 -1.33 -3.16 -13.29
C THR A 39 0.09 -2.65 -13.58
N GLN A 40 0.99 -2.75 -12.59
CA GLN A 40 2.38 -2.33 -12.75
C GLN A 40 3.12 -3.18 -13.79
N ARG A 41 2.93 -4.51 -13.77
CA ARG A 41 3.53 -5.42 -14.76
C ARG A 41 3.02 -5.16 -16.16
N SER A 42 1.71 -4.98 -16.31
CA SER A 42 1.09 -4.63 -17.60
C SER A 42 1.56 -3.28 -18.13
N SER A 43 1.99 -2.38 -17.24
CA SER A 43 2.58 -1.09 -17.59
C SER A 43 4.10 -1.13 -17.85
N GLY A 44 4.73 -2.31 -17.73
CA GLY A 44 6.17 -2.48 -17.94
C GLY A 44 7.05 -1.98 -16.78
N ILE A 45 6.52 -1.85 -15.57
CA ILE A 45 7.32 -1.51 -14.38
C ILE A 45 8.27 -2.66 -14.04
N ASP A 46 9.57 -2.36 -13.96
CA ASP A 46 10.63 -3.36 -13.74
C ASP A 46 10.63 -3.92 -12.32
N LEU A 47 10.37 -3.07 -11.33
CA LEU A 47 10.25 -3.44 -9.92
C LEU A 47 8.90 -2.96 -9.34
N PRO A 48 7.87 -3.81 -9.35
CA PRO A 48 6.57 -3.48 -8.77
C PRO A 48 6.62 -3.37 -7.23
N THR A 49 5.83 -2.45 -6.67
CA THR A 49 5.55 -2.37 -5.22
C THR A 49 4.20 -3.01 -4.88
N ASP A 50 3.97 -3.30 -3.60
CA ASP A 50 2.72 -3.90 -3.10
C ASP A 50 1.59 -2.88 -2.87
N GLY A 51 1.87 -1.58 -2.95
CA GLY A 51 0.90 -0.52 -2.77
C GLY A 51 0.57 -0.13 -1.34
N GLU A 52 1.18 -0.78 -0.34
CA GLU A 52 1.04 -0.45 1.09
C GLU A 52 -0.40 -0.42 1.63
N LEU A 53 -1.33 -1.13 0.97
CA LEU A 53 -2.77 -1.09 1.28
C LEU A 53 -3.12 -1.56 2.70
N TYR A 54 -2.28 -2.39 3.31
CA TYR A 54 -2.44 -2.89 4.67
C TYR A 54 -2.18 -1.82 5.74
N ARG A 55 -1.61 -0.67 5.36
CA ARG A 55 -1.38 0.47 6.25
C ARG A 55 -2.57 1.41 6.30
N PHE A 56 -3.50 1.31 5.34
CA PHE A 56 -4.65 2.18 5.26
C PHE A 56 -5.57 2.01 6.47
N ASP A 57 -5.79 3.12 7.19
CA ASP A 57 -6.75 3.21 8.29
C ASP A 57 -7.75 4.33 8.01
N VAL A 58 -9.01 3.97 7.78
CA VAL A 58 -10.09 4.93 7.48
C VAL A 58 -10.34 5.92 8.62
N ASN A 59 -9.92 5.58 9.85
CA ASN A 59 -10.07 6.45 11.01
C ASN A 59 -8.94 7.49 11.13
N HIS A 60 -7.88 7.37 10.31
CA HIS A 60 -6.72 8.27 10.31
C HIS A 60 -6.43 8.79 8.88
N PRO A 61 -7.33 9.63 8.32
CA PRO A 61 -7.26 10.05 6.92
C PRO A 61 -6.08 10.98 6.60
N ASP A 62 -5.56 11.72 7.58
CA ASP A 62 -4.50 12.71 7.36
C ASP A 62 -3.15 12.07 7.03
N THR A 63 -2.87 10.89 7.61
CA THR A 63 -1.64 10.11 7.40
C THR A 63 -1.89 8.82 6.60
N ASN A 64 -3.15 8.52 6.25
CA ASN A 64 -3.60 7.25 5.70
C ASN A 64 -3.14 6.03 6.53
N GLY A 65 -2.96 6.19 7.85
CA GLY A 65 -2.50 5.12 8.74
C GLY A 65 -1.02 4.72 8.56
N MET A 66 -0.25 5.45 7.75
CA MET A 66 1.12 5.08 7.40
C MET A 66 2.08 5.08 8.59
N ILE A 67 1.88 5.97 9.55
CA ILE A 67 2.71 6.09 10.75
C ILE A 67 2.15 5.17 11.84
N GLU A 68 0.83 5.16 11.99
CA GLU A 68 0.05 4.41 12.97
C GLU A 68 0.26 2.91 12.82
N TYR A 69 0.43 2.43 11.58
CA TYR A 69 0.81 1.04 11.31
C TYR A 69 2.09 0.63 12.07
N PHE A 70 3.07 1.53 12.17
CA PHE A 70 4.33 1.28 12.88
C PHE A 70 4.26 1.60 14.37
N LEU A 71 3.45 2.59 14.79
CA LEU A 71 3.30 2.95 16.20
C LEU A 71 2.49 1.92 16.99
N LYS A 72 1.42 1.35 16.41
CA LYS A 72 0.54 0.36 17.07
C LYS A 72 1.29 -0.80 17.76
N PRO A 73 2.34 -1.41 17.18
CA PRO A 73 3.11 -2.45 17.86
C PRO A 73 4.18 -1.94 18.85
N MET A 74 4.46 -0.64 18.91
CA MET A 74 5.49 -0.06 19.77
C MET A 74 4.94 0.31 21.16
N GLY A 75 5.36 -0.43 22.19
CA GLY A 75 5.02 -0.08 23.58
C GLY A 75 5.65 1.25 24.00
N GLY A 76 4.85 2.13 24.60
CA GLY A 76 5.29 3.46 25.07
C GLY A 76 5.22 4.57 24.02
N CYS A 77 4.73 4.29 22.82
CA CYS A 77 4.35 5.29 21.83
C CYS A 77 2.82 5.39 21.75
N ASP A 78 2.29 6.61 21.75
CA ASP A 78 0.85 6.87 21.58
C ASP A 78 0.66 7.76 20.34
N SER A 79 -0.37 7.47 19.55
CA SER A 79 -0.79 8.25 18.38
C SER A 79 -1.77 9.36 18.76
N ASP A 80 -2.37 9.28 19.94
CA ASP A 80 -3.29 10.31 20.44
C ASP A 80 -2.49 11.55 20.87
N ILE A 81 -2.82 12.69 20.27
CA ILE A 81 -2.35 14.00 20.73
C ILE A 81 -3.32 14.48 21.80
N GLY A 82 -2.84 14.57 23.04
CA GLY A 82 -3.60 15.08 24.19
C GLY A 82 -3.99 16.55 24.10
#